data_AF-A0A521SZJ0-F1
#
_entry.id   AF-A0A521SZJ0-F1
#
_cell.length_a   1.000
_cell.length_b   1.000
_cell.length_c   1.000
_cell.angle_alpha   90.00
_cell.angle_beta   90.00
_cell.angle_gamma   90.00
#
_symmetry.space_group_name_H-M   'P 1'
#
loop_
_entity.id
_entity.type
_entity.pdbx_description
1 polymer ?
#
loop_
_entity_poly.entity_id
_entity_poly.type
_entity_poly.pdbx_seq_one_letter_code
_entity_poly.pdbx_strand_id
1 'polypeptide(L)'
;MRQRVPRVPRRHILQVLIDSFITMNRWKRLLTFLVLNVIVTALTMWVVLSLWSRANPLPGGTPETPPTQTTGIGADATPSGAATTAGTLEINTVVAPGDQQGERVLIRYLGEEELSLAGWQLEDEDGNRFVFPALRMFGGGAVTVHTRAGVNTVLELFWGLDRPVWAAGETVTLRDADGAVQATYIIP
;
A
#
# COMPACT_ATOMS: atom_id res chain seq x y z
N MET A 1 -44.45 62.80 -45.66
CA MET A 1 -43.03 63.20 -45.72
C MET A 1 -42.21 62.33 -44.77
N ARG A 2 -41.29 61.53 -45.36
CA ARG A 2 -40.14 60.75 -44.86
C ARG A 2 -39.95 60.54 -43.34
N GLN A 3 -40.06 59.28 -42.89
CA GLN A 3 -39.43 58.78 -41.66
C GLN A 3 -37.90 58.66 -41.86
N ARG A 4 -37.12 59.15 -40.88
CA ARG A 4 -35.65 59.00 -40.84
C ARG A 4 -35.30 57.69 -40.13
N VAL A 5 -34.59 56.81 -40.83
CA VAL A 5 -33.96 55.62 -40.24
C VAL A 5 -32.61 56.01 -39.63
N PRO A 6 -32.30 55.67 -38.36
CA PRO A 6 -30.99 55.93 -37.78
C PRO A 6 -29.95 54.93 -38.36
N ARG A 7 -28.83 55.46 -38.87
CA ARG A 7 -27.69 54.66 -39.33
C ARG A 7 -26.79 54.31 -38.14
N VAL A 8 -26.70 53.01 -37.81
CA VAL A 8 -25.70 52.48 -36.86
C VAL A 8 -24.30 52.54 -37.51
N PRO A 9 -23.27 53.06 -36.82
CA PRO A 9 -21.93 53.22 -37.40
C PRO A 9 -21.21 51.88 -37.58
N ARG A 10 -20.99 51.50 -38.84
CA ARG A 10 -20.25 50.32 -39.36
C ARG A 10 -18.74 50.26 -39.04
N ARG A 11 -18.28 50.83 -37.93
CA ARG A 11 -16.82 50.95 -37.65
C ARG A 11 -16.22 49.86 -36.76
N HIS A 12 -17.01 48.99 -36.12
CA HIS A 12 -16.48 48.03 -35.14
C HIS A 12 -16.05 46.67 -35.72
N ILE A 13 -16.56 46.27 -36.89
CA ILE A 13 -16.32 44.92 -37.43
C ILE A 13 -14.89 44.74 -37.98
N LEU A 14 -14.26 45.82 -38.43
CA LEU A 14 -12.90 45.78 -38.99
C LEU A 14 -11.80 45.69 -37.93
N GLN A 15 -12.05 46.08 -36.67
CA GLN A 15 -11.06 45.97 -35.59
C GLN A 15 -10.92 44.55 -35.03
N VAL A 16 -12.03 43.80 -34.92
CA VAL A 16 -12.03 42.42 -34.38
C VAL A 16 -11.26 41.45 -35.29
N LEU A 17 -11.27 41.67 -36.60
CA LEU A 17 -10.56 40.82 -37.56
C LEU A 17 -9.04 41.06 -37.57
N ILE A 18 -8.59 42.26 -37.20
CA ILE A 18 -7.15 42.58 -37.10
C ILE A 18 -6.56 41.99 -35.80
N ASP A 19 -7.30 42.03 -34.69
CA ASP A 19 -6.89 41.35 -33.43
C ASP A 19 -6.86 39.82 -33.59
N SER A 20 -7.79 39.25 -34.36
CA SER A 20 -7.84 37.79 -34.62
C SER A 20 -6.63 37.27 -35.42
N PHE A 21 -6.04 38.09 -36.31
CA PHE A 21 -4.88 37.68 -37.11
C PHE A 21 -3.55 37.74 -36.33
N ILE A 22 -3.39 38.69 -35.42
CA ILE A 22 -2.24 38.80 -34.49
C ILE A 22 -2.22 37.63 -33.50
N THR A 23 -3.40 37.08 -33.19
CA THR A 23 -3.63 35.96 -32.29
C THR A 23 -3.04 34.64 -32.84
N MET A 24 -3.12 34.39 -34.15
CA MET A 24 -2.74 33.09 -34.76
C MET A 24 -1.24 32.74 -34.59
N ASN A 25 -0.33 33.71 -34.68
CA ASN A 25 1.11 33.46 -34.50
C ASN A 25 1.54 33.46 -33.03
N ARG A 26 0.83 34.21 -32.16
CA ARG A 26 1.04 34.13 -30.71
C ARG A 26 0.53 32.82 -30.14
N TRP A 27 -0.55 32.26 -30.68
CA TRP A 27 -1.10 30.97 -30.29
C TRP A 27 -0.19 29.81 -30.68
N LYS A 28 0.44 29.83 -31.85
CA LYS A 28 1.46 28.83 -32.20
C LYS A 28 2.62 28.85 -31.20
N ARG A 29 3.11 30.03 -30.82
CA ARG A 29 4.17 30.16 -29.80
C ARG A 29 3.71 29.69 -28.41
N LEU A 30 2.51 30.08 -27.99
CA LEU A 30 1.91 29.64 -26.72
C LEU A 30 1.68 28.13 -26.69
N LEU A 31 1.21 27.54 -27.80
CA LEU A 31 1.09 26.09 -27.98
C LEU A 31 2.46 25.42 -27.93
N THR A 32 3.49 25.98 -28.58
CA THR A 32 4.85 25.48 -28.47
C THR A 32 5.36 25.51 -27.03
N PHE A 33 5.13 26.61 -26.29
CA PHE A 33 5.51 26.70 -24.87
C PHE A 33 4.71 25.74 -23.98
N LEU A 34 3.42 25.55 -24.25
CA LEU A 34 2.55 24.64 -23.50
C LEU A 34 2.96 23.18 -23.73
N VAL A 35 3.20 22.79 -24.98
CA VAL A 35 3.71 21.47 -25.34
C VAL A 35 5.11 21.26 -24.75
N LEU A 36 6.00 22.24 -24.80
CA LEU A 36 7.33 22.16 -24.20
C LEU A 36 7.23 21.93 -22.68
N ASN A 37 6.35 22.65 -21.98
CA ASN A 37 6.18 22.52 -20.54
C ASN A 37 5.56 21.16 -20.15
N VAL A 38 4.59 20.67 -20.94
CA VAL A 38 4.04 19.32 -20.77
C VAL A 38 5.09 18.25 -21.01
N ILE A 39 5.95 18.40 -22.02
CA ILE A 39 7.04 17.45 -22.28
C ILE A 39 8.06 17.49 -21.13
N VAL A 40 8.46 18.67 -20.66
CA VAL A 40 9.42 18.81 -19.56
C VAL A 40 8.87 18.16 -18.28
N THR A 41 7.61 18.41 -17.94
CA THR A 41 6.97 17.80 -16.76
C THR A 41 6.74 16.30 -16.91
N ALA A 42 6.37 15.82 -18.09
CA ALA A 42 6.25 14.39 -18.36
C ALA A 42 7.62 13.68 -18.27
N LEU A 43 8.69 14.34 -18.73
CA LEU A 43 10.04 13.78 -18.73
C LEU A 43 10.64 13.78 -17.32
N THR A 44 10.40 14.82 -16.52
CA THR A 44 10.80 14.83 -15.10
C THR A 44 10.06 13.76 -14.32
N MET A 45 8.74 13.61 -14.53
CA MET A 45 7.94 12.54 -13.93
C MET A 45 8.48 11.15 -14.33
N TRP A 46 8.74 10.93 -15.62
CA TRP A 46 9.29 9.67 -16.13
C TRP A 46 10.66 9.34 -15.53
N VAL A 47 11.56 10.32 -15.41
CA VAL A 47 12.88 10.11 -14.81
C VAL A 47 12.75 9.71 -13.33
N VAL A 48 11.90 10.39 -12.56
CA VAL A 48 11.67 10.07 -11.14
C VAL A 48 11.09 8.65 -10.98
N LEU A 49 10.07 8.28 -11.78
CA LEU A 49 9.53 6.92 -11.78
C LEU A 49 10.57 5.89 -12.23
N SER A 50 11.42 6.23 -13.21
CA SER A 50 12.45 5.31 -13.68
C SER A 50 13.51 5.03 -12.61
N LEU A 51 13.95 6.07 -11.89
CA LEU A 51 14.92 5.96 -10.80
C LEU A 51 14.33 5.17 -9.64
N TRP A 52 13.07 5.44 -9.29
CA TRP A 52 12.37 4.71 -8.24
C TRP A 52 12.15 3.23 -8.63
N SER A 53 11.70 2.93 -9.85
CA SER A 53 11.52 1.54 -10.30
C SER A 53 12.83 0.76 -10.42
N ARG A 54 13.94 1.45 -10.73
CA ARG A 54 15.28 0.85 -10.75
C ARG A 54 15.83 0.59 -9.35
N ALA A 55 15.51 1.46 -8.40
CA ALA A 55 15.89 1.30 -7.00
C ALA A 55 15.01 0.27 -6.27
N ASN A 56 13.81 0.00 -6.79
CA ASN A 56 12.90 -1.02 -6.27
C ASN A 56 12.60 -2.09 -7.34
N PRO A 57 13.60 -2.88 -7.75
CA PRO A 57 13.38 -3.95 -8.71
C PRO A 57 12.36 -4.95 -8.13
N LEU A 58 11.27 -5.18 -8.85
CA LEU A 58 10.37 -6.30 -8.59
C LEU A 58 11.23 -7.57 -8.51
N PRO A 59 11.15 -8.36 -7.41
CA PRO A 59 11.80 -9.65 -7.37
C PRO A 59 11.29 -10.48 -8.53
N GLY A 60 12.14 -10.70 -9.53
CA GLY A 60 11.83 -11.55 -10.67
C GLY A 60 11.50 -12.93 -10.13
N GLY A 61 10.24 -13.34 -10.31
CA GLY A 61 9.79 -14.68 -9.94
C GLY A 61 10.48 -15.72 -10.79
N THR A 62 11.56 -16.29 -10.27
CA THR A 62 11.97 -17.64 -10.65
C THR A 62 10.99 -18.59 -9.94
N PRO A 63 10.31 -19.51 -10.65
CA PRO A 63 9.48 -20.52 -9.99
C PRO A 63 10.40 -21.54 -9.31
N GLU A 64 10.74 -21.30 -8.03
CA GLU A 64 11.36 -22.32 -7.19
C GLU A 64 10.30 -23.03 -6.34
N THR A 65 10.26 -24.34 -6.55
CA THR A 65 9.43 -25.36 -5.92
C THR A 65 9.51 -25.34 -4.39
N PRO A 66 8.39 -25.53 -3.66
CA PRO A 66 8.34 -25.41 -2.20
C PRO A 66 8.80 -26.68 -1.46
N PRO A 67 9.37 -26.52 -0.25
CA PRO A 67 9.11 -27.43 0.86
C PRO A 67 8.31 -26.71 1.98
N THR A 68 7.07 -27.17 2.23
CA THR A 68 6.61 -27.92 3.43
C THR A 68 7.52 -27.77 4.66
N GLN A 69 7.16 -27.38 5.91
CA GLN A 69 5.96 -27.38 6.78
C GLN A 69 6.37 -26.61 8.10
N THR A 70 5.53 -25.81 8.81
CA THR A 70 4.67 -26.20 9.99
C THR A 70 5.53 -26.42 11.27
N THR A 71 5.24 -26.05 12.53
CA THR A 71 4.05 -25.58 13.26
C THR A 71 4.35 -25.36 14.72
N GLY A 72 3.94 -24.27 15.34
CA GLY A 72 3.97 -24.30 16.80
C GLY A 72 3.78 -23.03 17.59
N ILE A 73 2.51 -22.78 17.90
CA ILE A 73 1.85 -22.63 19.22
C ILE A 73 2.49 -21.64 20.26
N GLY A 74 1.79 -21.03 21.22
CA GLY A 74 2.26 -21.06 22.61
C GLY A 74 1.97 -20.00 23.69
N ALA A 75 0.89 -19.19 23.72
CA ALA A 75 0.18 -18.67 24.94
C ALA A 75 0.05 -17.14 25.24
N ASP A 76 -1.20 -16.68 25.15
CA ASP A 76 -1.96 -15.90 26.15
C ASP A 76 -1.18 -15.14 27.25
N ALA A 77 -1.19 -13.81 27.09
CA ALA A 77 -1.09 -12.81 28.14
C ALA A 77 -2.36 -11.96 28.02
N THR A 78 -2.88 -11.37 29.10
CA THR A 78 -3.83 -10.25 28.99
C THR A 78 -3.06 -8.92 29.09
N PRO A 79 -2.60 -8.32 27.97
CA PRO A 79 -1.91 -7.07 27.97
C PRO A 79 -2.79 -5.82 28.16
N SER A 80 -2.29 -4.91 28.99
CA SER A 80 -2.47 -3.46 28.78
C SER A 80 -1.75 -3.05 27.48
N GLY A 81 -2.15 -3.57 26.31
CA GLY A 81 -1.34 -3.56 25.07
C GLY A 81 0.15 -3.88 25.29
N ALA A 82 0.51 -4.53 26.39
CA ALA A 82 1.86 -4.85 26.81
C ALA A 82 2.35 -6.04 25.97
N ALA A 83 3.01 -5.75 24.85
CA ALA A 83 3.86 -6.73 24.20
C ALA A 83 4.79 -7.33 25.27
N THR A 84 4.52 -8.56 25.71
CA THR A 84 5.41 -9.27 26.62
C THR A 84 6.48 -9.89 25.74
N THR A 85 7.56 -9.14 25.57
CA THR A 85 8.73 -9.52 24.76
C THR A 85 9.41 -10.73 25.37
N ALA A 86 9.11 -11.91 24.84
CA ALA A 86 9.94 -13.10 25.01
C ALA A 86 10.80 -13.40 23.78
N GLY A 87 10.58 -12.69 22.68
CA GLY A 87 11.26 -12.94 21.42
C GLY A 87 11.57 -11.67 20.65
N THR A 88 12.53 -11.80 19.77
CA THR A 88 13.01 -10.84 18.77
C THR A 88 11.91 -10.35 17.80
N LEU A 89 10.65 -10.75 17.96
CA LEU A 89 9.48 -10.32 17.18
C LEU A 89 8.50 -9.50 18.01
N GLU A 90 7.90 -8.50 17.38
CA GLU A 90 6.80 -7.72 17.92
C GLU A 90 5.59 -7.74 16.98
N ILE A 91 4.39 -7.88 17.54
CA ILE A 91 3.15 -7.51 16.85
C ILE A 91 2.96 -6.02 17.09
N ASN A 92 3.16 -5.21 16.05
CA ASN A 92 3.20 -3.76 16.17
C ASN A 92 1.78 -3.18 16.38
N THR A 93 0.81 -3.63 15.58
CA THR A 93 -0.60 -3.25 15.72
C THR A 93 -1.53 -4.10 14.83
N VAL A 94 -2.83 -4.07 15.14
CA VAL A 94 -3.92 -4.54 14.29
C VAL A 94 -4.68 -3.33 13.76
N VAL A 95 -4.83 -3.25 12.44
CA VAL A 95 -5.50 -2.13 11.77
C VAL A 95 -6.88 -2.56 11.33
N ALA A 96 -7.86 -1.69 11.60
CA ALA A 96 -9.26 -1.83 11.20
C ALA A 96 -9.89 -3.19 11.57
N PRO A 97 -9.87 -3.57 12.87
CA PRO A 97 -10.55 -4.79 13.33
C PRO A 97 -12.04 -4.74 12.97
N GLY A 98 -12.56 -5.82 12.41
CA GLY A 98 -13.96 -5.94 11.97
C GLY A 98 -14.26 -5.35 10.58
N ASP A 99 -13.27 -4.75 9.89
CA ASP A 99 -13.42 -4.28 8.51
C ASP A 99 -12.78 -5.24 7.50
N GLN A 100 -13.61 -6.01 6.81
CA GLN A 100 -13.18 -6.96 5.77
C GLN A 100 -12.13 -6.42 4.79
N GLN A 101 -12.22 -5.15 4.39
CA GLN A 101 -11.31 -4.59 3.38
C GLN A 101 -10.01 -4.05 3.98
N GLY A 102 -10.10 -3.47 5.16
CA GLY A 102 -8.99 -2.81 5.85
C GLY A 102 -8.20 -3.68 6.79
N GLU A 103 -8.79 -4.79 7.26
CA GLU A 103 -8.30 -5.58 8.38
C GLU A 103 -6.96 -6.26 8.08
N ARG A 104 -5.97 -5.97 8.93
CA ARG A 104 -4.62 -6.52 8.81
C ARG A 104 -3.82 -6.41 10.12
N VAL A 105 -2.84 -7.30 10.29
CA VAL A 105 -1.89 -7.32 11.41
C VAL A 105 -0.51 -6.95 10.92
N LEU A 106 0.17 -6.04 11.60
CA LEU A 106 1.55 -5.64 11.30
C LEU A 106 2.50 -6.30 12.29
N ILE A 107 3.45 -7.05 11.76
CA ILE A 107 4.45 -7.79 12.55
C ILE A 107 5.82 -7.27 12.15
N ARG A 108 6.66 -6.99 13.15
CA ARG A 108 8.01 -6.49 12.95
C ARG A 108 9.02 -7.38 13.66
N TYR A 109 10.16 -7.54 13.01
CA TYR A 109 11.31 -8.24 13.54
C TYR A 109 12.35 -7.26 14.03
N LEU A 110 12.70 -7.36 15.31
CA LEU A 110 13.66 -6.51 16.01
C LEU A 110 15.07 -7.11 16.05
N GLY A 111 15.28 -8.26 15.41
CA GLY A 111 16.56 -8.96 15.42
C GLY A 111 17.54 -8.44 14.41
N GLU A 112 18.74 -8.99 14.44
CA GLU A 112 19.78 -8.70 13.46
C GLU A 112 19.98 -9.86 12.47
N GLU A 113 19.71 -11.09 12.90
CA GLU A 113 19.89 -12.31 12.10
C GLU A 113 18.64 -12.67 11.28
N GLU A 114 18.79 -13.48 10.24
CA GLU A 114 17.65 -13.98 9.47
C GLU A 114 16.79 -14.93 10.31
N LEU A 115 15.48 -14.71 10.33
CA LEU A 115 14.50 -15.59 10.97
C LEU A 115 13.52 -16.17 9.96
N SER A 116 13.38 -17.49 9.98
CA SER A 116 12.33 -18.19 9.23
C SER A 116 11.02 -18.21 10.02
N LEU A 117 9.94 -17.73 9.42
CA LEU A 117 8.57 -17.86 9.91
C LEU A 117 7.86 -19.10 9.36
N ALA A 118 8.55 -20.00 8.67
CA ALA A 118 7.94 -21.19 8.10
C ALA A 118 7.19 -21.99 9.18
N GLY A 119 5.87 -22.13 9.01
CA GLY A 119 5.04 -22.87 9.96
C GLY A 119 4.62 -22.10 11.20
N TRP A 120 5.05 -20.86 11.38
CA TRP A 120 4.58 -20.02 12.47
C TRP A 120 3.07 -19.80 12.33
N GLN A 121 2.44 -19.40 13.42
CA GLN A 121 0.99 -19.28 13.52
C GLN A 121 0.60 -17.94 14.12
N LEU A 122 -0.34 -17.27 13.46
CA LEU A 122 -1.06 -16.12 14.00
C LEU A 122 -2.46 -16.59 14.38
N GLU A 123 -2.83 -16.43 15.64
CA GLU A 123 -4.07 -16.95 16.21
C GLU A 123 -4.82 -15.87 16.99
N ASP A 124 -6.15 -15.92 16.94
CA ASP A 124 -7.03 -15.18 17.82
C ASP A 124 -7.51 -16.04 19.01
N GLU A 125 -8.43 -15.50 19.81
CA GLU A 125 -9.06 -16.20 20.93
C GLU A 125 -10.16 -17.19 20.48
N ASP A 126 -10.75 -16.97 19.31
CA ASP A 126 -11.81 -17.79 18.72
C ASP A 126 -11.30 -19.05 17.99
N GLY A 127 -9.98 -19.19 17.86
CA GLY A 127 -9.31 -20.34 17.23
C GLY A 127 -9.09 -20.19 15.72
N ASN A 128 -9.31 -19.02 15.14
CA ASN A 128 -8.91 -18.72 13.78
C ASN A 128 -7.38 -18.68 13.71
N ARG A 129 -6.82 -19.51 12.84
CA ARG A 129 -5.37 -19.65 12.66
C ARG A 129 -4.90 -19.35 11.25
N PHE A 130 -3.93 -18.45 11.13
CA PHE A 130 -3.15 -18.25 9.91
C PHE A 130 -1.79 -18.93 10.06
N VAL A 131 -1.41 -19.75 9.09
CA VAL A 131 -0.11 -20.42 9.07
C VAL A 131 0.81 -19.69 8.09
N PHE A 132 1.96 -19.23 8.58
CA PHE A 132 2.93 -18.54 7.76
C PHE A 132 3.55 -19.51 6.73
N PRO A 133 3.66 -19.09 5.46
CA PRO A 133 4.40 -19.84 4.45
C PRO A 133 5.90 -19.80 4.78
N ALA A 134 6.72 -20.43 3.93
CA ALA A 134 8.18 -20.32 4.01
C ALA A 134 8.64 -18.87 3.70
N LEU A 135 8.50 -18.00 4.70
CA LEU A 135 8.89 -16.60 4.68
C LEU A 135 10.07 -16.38 5.61
N ARG A 136 11.05 -15.61 5.15
CA ARG A 136 12.20 -15.20 5.96
C ARG A 136 12.13 -13.71 6.21
N MET A 137 12.36 -13.31 7.46
CA MET A 137 12.51 -11.94 7.86
C MET A 137 13.97 -11.63 8.16
N PHE A 138 14.43 -10.50 7.65
CA PHE A 138 15.75 -9.95 7.97
C PHE A 138 15.62 -8.88 9.04
N GLY A 139 16.73 -8.55 9.70
CA GLY A 139 16.74 -7.58 10.78
C GLY A 139 16.06 -6.25 10.45
N GLY A 140 15.16 -5.81 11.32
CA GLY A 140 14.31 -4.62 11.10
C GLY A 140 13.19 -4.80 10.08
N GLY A 141 13.05 -5.99 9.48
CA GLY A 141 12.01 -6.32 8.51
C GLY A 141 10.61 -6.36 9.13
N ALA A 142 9.60 -6.15 8.30
CA ALA A 142 8.21 -6.21 8.71
C ALA A 142 7.36 -6.94 7.66
N VAL A 143 6.33 -7.62 8.14
CA VAL A 143 5.32 -8.29 7.33
C VAL A 143 3.93 -7.85 7.77
N THR A 144 3.04 -7.70 6.81
CA THR A 144 1.63 -7.39 7.02
C THR A 144 0.80 -8.61 6.66
N VAL A 145 -0.09 -9.03 7.54
CA VAL A 145 -1.03 -10.14 7.28
C VAL A 145 -2.42 -9.57 7.15
N HIS A 146 -2.99 -9.65 5.95
CA HIS A 146 -4.36 -9.27 5.65
C HIS A 146 -5.31 -10.45 5.87
N THR A 147 -6.48 -10.20 6.45
CA THR A 147 -7.50 -11.23 6.63
C THR A 147 -8.16 -11.61 5.30
N ARG A 148 -8.36 -10.64 4.41
CA ARG A 148 -8.97 -10.86 3.10
C ARG A 148 -8.15 -11.74 2.17
N ALA A 149 -8.78 -12.19 1.09
CA ALA A 149 -8.09 -12.82 -0.03
C ALA A 149 -7.19 -11.87 -0.80
N GLY A 150 -6.10 -12.43 -1.35
CA GLY A 150 -5.11 -11.74 -2.15
C GLY A 150 -3.97 -12.69 -2.53
N VAL A 151 -2.88 -12.11 -3.04
CA VAL A 151 -1.71 -12.87 -3.49
C VAL A 151 -0.56 -12.59 -2.54
N ASN A 152 -0.04 -13.64 -1.90
CA ASN A 152 1.06 -13.52 -0.97
C ASN A 152 2.32 -12.95 -1.65
N THR A 153 2.99 -12.06 -0.93
CA THR A 153 4.31 -11.51 -1.23
C THR A 153 5.18 -11.62 0.02
N VAL A 154 6.44 -11.19 -0.08
CA VAL A 154 7.36 -11.19 1.06
C VAL A 154 6.95 -10.19 2.15
N LEU A 155 6.21 -9.13 1.78
CA LEU A 155 5.81 -8.04 2.69
C LEU A 155 4.33 -8.12 3.10
N GLU A 156 3.50 -8.68 2.24
CA GLU A 156 2.06 -8.76 2.41
C GLU A 156 1.59 -10.21 2.24
N LEU A 157 0.99 -10.75 3.29
CA LEU A 157 0.36 -12.05 3.31
C LEU A 157 -1.15 -11.89 3.36
N PHE A 158 -1.87 -12.86 2.83
CA PHE A 158 -3.32 -12.84 2.72
C PHE A 158 -3.88 -14.17 3.23
N TRP A 159 -4.77 -14.09 4.21
CA TRP A 159 -5.37 -15.25 4.84
C TRP A 159 -6.41 -15.92 3.95
N GLY A 160 -7.04 -15.19 3.03
CA GLY A 160 -8.00 -15.79 2.10
C GLY A 160 -9.43 -15.87 2.63
N LEU A 161 -9.75 -15.19 3.73
CA LEU A 161 -11.06 -15.23 4.34
C LEU A 161 -12.00 -14.18 3.71
N ASP A 162 -13.29 -14.48 3.71
CA ASP A 162 -14.38 -13.62 3.24
C ASP A 162 -15.04 -12.82 4.37
N ARG A 163 -14.58 -13.02 5.61
CA ARG A 163 -15.04 -12.35 6.83
C ARG A 163 -13.86 -11.85 7.67
N PRO A 164 -14.05 -10.74 8.41
CA PRO A 164 -13.05 -10.26 9.35
C PRO A 164 -12.92 -11.25 10.50
N VAL A 165 -11.75 -11.29 11.09
CA VAL A 165 -11.40 -12.18 12.20
C VAL A 165 -11.12 -11.42 13.47
N TRP A 166 -10.65 -10.17 13.40
CA TRP A 166 -10.20 -9.45 14.57
C TRP A 166 -11.28 -8.53 15.14
N ALA A 167 -11.45 -8.55 16.46
CA ALA A 167 -12.30 -7.62 17.20
C ALA A 167 -11.53 -6.85 18.27
N ALA A 168 -12.05 -5.69 18.66
CA ALA A 168 -11.49 -4.92 19.76
C ALA A 168 -11.62 -5.70 21.08
N GLY A 169 -10.56 -5.69 21.89
CA GLY A 169 -10.45 -6.43 23.14
C GLY A 169 -9.90 -7.85 23.01
N GLU A 170 -9.73 -8.38 21.80
CA GLU A 170 -9.15 -9.71 21.58
C GLU A 170 -7.62 -9.71 21.61
N THR A 171 -7.05 -10.87 21.95
CA THR A 171 -5.61 -11.12 21.96
C THR A 171 -5.15 -11.83 20.68
N VAL A 172 -4.31 -11.14 19.92
CA VAL A 172 -3.53 -11.74 18.84
C VAL A 172 -2.32 -12.46 19.43
N THR A 173 -2.18 -13.74 19.12
CA THR A 173 -1.04 -14.54 19.57
C THR A 173 -0.20 -15.01 18.39
N LEU A 174 1.09 -14.68 18.41
CA LEU A 174 2.08 -15.18 17.46
C LEU A 174 2.91 -16.30 18.10
N ARG A 175 2.97 -17.39 17.36
CA ARG A 175 3.34 -18.71 17.83
C ARG A 175 4.36 -19.29 16.83
N ASP A 176 5.47 -19.86 17.30
CA ASP A 176 6.54 -20.34 16.42
C ASP A 176 6.22 -21.63 15.66
N ALA A 177 7.23 -22.41 15.29
CA ALA A 177 7.11 -23.67 14.56
C ALA A 177 7.26 -24.91 15.46
N ASP A 178 7.34 -24.76 16.79
CA ASP A 178 7.44 -25.86 17.76
C ASP A 178 6.32 -25.84 18.82
N GLY A 179 5.93 -24.66 19.26
CA GLY A 179 4.81 -24.55 20.16
C GLY A 179 4.88 -23.39 21.13
N ALA A 180 5.88 -22.52 21.01
CA ALA A 180 6.13 -21.45 21.97
C ALA A 180 5.63 -20.06 21.50
N VAL A 181 4.98 -19.31 22.40
CA VAL A 181 4.65 -17.92 22.10
C VAL A 181 5.93 -17.16 21.90
N GLN A 182 5.90 -16.35 20.85
CA GLN A 182 6.94 -15.39 20.57
C GLN A 182 6.44 -13.97 20.85
N ALA A 183 5.16 -13.70 20.59
CA ALA A 183 4.53 -12.41 20.89
C ALA A 183 3.02 -12.52 21.12
N THR A 184 2.48 -11.61 21.92
CA THR A 184 1.05 -11.41 22.15
C THR A 184 0.70 -9.93 22.05
N TYR A 185 -0.49 -9.61 21.55
CA TYR A 185 -0.97 -8.24 21.42
C TYR A 185 -2.48 -8.16 21.65
N ILE A 186 -2.92 -7.30 22.58
CA ILE A 186 -4.35 -7.00 22.75
C ILE A 186 -4.73 -5.84 21.86
N ILE A 187 -5.82 -6.04 21.12
CA ILE A 187 -6.44 -5.04 20.28
C ILE A 187 -7.16 -4.04 21.19
N PRO A 188 -6.81 -2.74 21.14
CA PRO A 188 -7.38 -1.71 22.01
C PRO A 188 -8.84 -1.37 21.70
#